data_AF-A0A736I7K1-F1
#
_entry.id   AF-A0A736I7K1-F1
#
_cell.length_a   1.000
_cell.length_b   1.000
_cell.length_c   1.000
_cell.angle_alpha   90.00
_cell.angle_beta   90.00
_cell.angle_gamma   90.00
#
_symmetry.space_group_name_H-M   'P 1'
#
loop_
_entity.id
_entity.type
_entity.pdbx_description
1 polymer ?
#
loop_
_entity_poly.entity_id
_entity_poly.type
_entity_poly.pdbx_seq_one_letter_code
_entity_poly.pdbx_strand_id
1 'polypeptide(L)' 'MMSINEVVKQDWHPAHVVAAVHVKGFTLRSLSIEAGLNQDSLKNALYRKCPKYERIIADAIGVAPEEIWPSRYARKVA' A
#
# COMPACT_ATOMS: atom_id res chain seq x y z
N MET A 1 -23.35 -6.77 26.79
CA MET A 1 -21.86 -6.72 26.83
C MET A 1 -21.37 -7.73 25.81
N MET A 2 -20.53 -7.43 24.81
CA MET A 2 -19.62 -6.31 24.59
C MET A 2 -19.76 -5.76 23.16
N SER A 3 -19.86 -4.45 23.02
CA SER A 3 -19.62 -3.76 21.75
C SER A 3 -18.21 -3.17 21.82
N ILE A 4 -17.24 -3.76 21.12
CA ILE A 4 -16.05 -3.08 20.61
C ILE A 4 -15.52 -3.83 19.38
N ASN A 5 -16.25 -3.76 18.28
CA ASN A 5 -15.62 -3.96 16.98
C ASN A 5 -14.88 -2.65 16.63
N GLU A 6 -13.84 -2.33 17.41
CA GLU A 6 -12.91 -1.27 17.03
C GLU A 6 -12.02 -1.89 15.95
N VAL A 7 -12.51 -1.87 14.71
CA VAL A 7 -11.74 -2.27 13.54
C VAL A 7 -10.64 -1.24 13.41
N VAL A 8 -9.53 -1.44 14.12
CA VAL A 8 -8.26 -0.81 13.82
C VAL A 8 -8.07 -1.04 12.34
N LYS A 9 -8.17 0.01 11.51
CA LYS A 9 -7.95 -0.11 10.06
C LYS A 9 -6.57 -0.73 9.88
N GLN A 10 -6.52 -2.02 9.56
CA GLN A 10 -5.27 -2.77 9.41
C GLN A 10 -4.72 -2.54 8.00
N ASP A 11 -3.40 -2.56 7.89
CA ASP A 11 -2.73 -2.50 6.60
C ASP A 11 -3.21 -3.67 5.71
N TRP A 12 -3.34 -3.41 4.41
CA TRP A 12 -3.73 -4.44 3.46
C TRP A 12 -2.70 -5.57 3.48
N HIS A 13 -3.20 -6.79 3.37
CA HIS A 13 -2.32 -7.95 3.20
C HIS A 13 -1.47 -7.77 1.92
N PRO A 14 -0.16 -8.06 1.92
CA PRO A 14 0.71 -7.87 0.76
C PRO A 14 0.16 -8.50 -0.53
N ALA A 15 -0.46 -9.69 -0.41
CA ALA A 15 -1.09 -10.36 -1.55
C ALA A 15 -2.29 -9.59 -2.11
N HIS A 16 -3.09 -8.91 -1.28
CA HIS A 16 -4.18 -8.06 -1.76
C HIS A 16 -3.68 -6.82 -2.48
N VAL A 17 -2.57 -6.22 -2.02
CA VAL A 17 -1.93 -5.10 -2.72
C VAL A 17 -1.45 -5.55 -4.10
N VAL A 18 -0.77 -6.69 -4.18
CA VAL A 18 -0.33 -7.27 -5.46
C VAL A 18 -1.53 -7.58 -6.37
N ALA A 19 -2.58 -8.17 -5.83
CA ALA A 19 -3.81 -8.47 -6.58
C ALA A 19 -4.47 -7.18 -7.11
N ALA A 20 -4.58 -6.13 -6.29
CA ALA A 20 -5.16 -4.85 -6.70
C ALA A 20 -4.35 -4.18 -7.83
N VAL A 21 -3.02 -4.23 -7.74
CA VAL A 21 -2.12 -3.78 -8.81
C VAL A 21 -2.35 -4.60 -10.10
N HIS A 22 -2.47 -5.92 -9.99
CA HIS A 22 -2.76 -6.80 -11.13
C HIS A 22 -4.15 -6.57 -11.73
N VAL A 23 -5.17 -6.33 -10.92
CA VAL A 23 -6.54 -5.99 -11.37
C VAL A 23 -6.54 -4.70 -12.20
N LYS A 24 -5.63 -3.77 -11.90
CA LYS A 24 -5.43 -2.53 -12.66
C LYS A 24 -4.59 -2.72 -13.93
N GLY A 25 -4.12 -3.94 -14.20
CA GLY A 25 -3.30 -4.28 -15.37
C GLY A 25 -1.82 -3.97 -15.20
N PHE A 26 -1.37 -3.57 -14.01
CA PHE A 26 0.03 -3.29 -13.72
C PHE A 26 0.68 -4.45 -12.98
N THR A 27 2.01 -4.45 -12.90
CA THR A 27 2.76 -5.30 -11.98
C THR A 27 3.69 -4.44 -11.14
N LEU A 28 4.06 -4.88 -9.94
CA LEU A 28 5.04 -4.15 -9.11
C LEU A 28 6.38 -3.93 -9.84
N ARG A 29 6.75 -4.85 -10.74
CA ARG A 29 7.95 -4.69 -11.58
C ARG A 29 7.75 -3.58 -12.61
N SER A 30 6.63 -3.58 -13.34
CA SER A 30 6.30 -2.55 -14.32
C SER A 30 6.29 -1.16 -13.67
N LEU A 31 5.61 -1.02 -12.52
CA LEU A 31 5.59 0.22 -11.75
C LEU A 31 6.98 0.66 -11.28
N SER A 32 7.86 -0.29 -10.97
CA SER A 32 9.24 0.05 -10.56
C SER A 32 10.00 0.66 -11.73
N ILE A 33 9.85 0.08 -12.92
CA ILE A 33 10.49 0.55 -14.16
C ILE A 33 9.92 1.92 -14.58
N GLU A 34 8.60 2.08 -14.54
CA GLU A 34 7.94 3.37 -14.84
C GLU A 34 8.36 4.47 -13.86
N ALA A 35 8.58 4.13 -12.59
CA ALA A 35 9.11 5.05 -11.59
C ALA A 35 10.63 5.31 -11.70
N GLY A 36 11.34 4.69 -12.65
CA GLY A 36 12.79 4.79 -12.81
C GLY A 36 13.58 4.14 -11.67
N LEU A 37 12.99 3.16 -10.98
CA LEU A 37 13.56 2.44 -9.85
C LEU A 37 14.04 1.04 -10.25
N ASN A 38 14.84 0.41 -9.38
CA ASN A 38 15.18 -0.99 -9.54
C ASN A 38 13.92 -1.87 -9.42
N GLN A 39 13.91 -2.96 -10.18
CA GLN A 39 12.75 -3.84 -10.41
C GLN A 39 12.15 -4.46 -9.13
N ASP A 40 12.92 -4.52 -8.05
CA ASP A 40 12.50 -5.05 -6.75
C ASP A 40 12.33 -3.96 -5.67
N SER A 41 12.56 -2.69 -5.99
CA SER A 41 12.47 -1.59 -5.04
C SER A 41 11.05 -1.39 -4.51
N LEU A 42 10.02 -1.50 -5.35
CA LEU A 42 8.62 -1.37 -4.91
C LEU A 42 8.14 -2.53 -4.03
N LYS A 43 8.69 -3.74 -4.20
CA LYS A 43 8.36 -4.87 -3.30
C LYS A 43 8.70 -4.55 -1.86
N ASN A 44 9.75 -3.76 -1.63
CA ASN A 44 10.16 -3.35 -0.30
C ASN A 44 9.09 -2.49 0.41
N ALA A 45 8.19 -1.81 -0.32
CA ALA A 45 7.11 -1.04 0.26
C ALA A 45 6.09 -1.90 1.02
N LEU A 46 5.91 -3.16 0.59
CA LEU A 46 5.00 -4.10 1.24
C LEU A 46 5.48 -4.44 2.66
N TYR A 47 6.79 -4.52 2.86
CA TYR A 47 7.39 -4.95 4.12
C TYR A 47 7.93 -3.79 4.97
N ARG A 48 8.39 -2.70 4.34
CA ARG A 48 9.02 -1.54 5.00
C ARG A 48 8.26 -0.26 4.71
N LYS A 49 8.19 0.64 5.71
CA LYS A 49 7.60 1.97 5.57
C LYS A 49 8.44 2.80 4.61
N CYS A 50 7.90 3.05 3.42
CA CYS A 50 8.57 3.76 2.33
C CYS A 50 7.56 4.68 1.65
N PRO A 51 7.33 5.91 2.16
CA PRO A 51 6.25 6.79 1.70
C PRO A 51 6.27 7.07 0.20
N LYS A 52 7.46 7.15 -0.40
CA LYS A 52 7.61 7.33 -1.86
C LYS A 52 7.07 6.14 -2.64
N TYR A 53 7.37 4.92 -2.21
CA TYR A 53 6.96 3.69 -2.90
C TYR A 53 5.49 3.36 -2.64
N GLU A 54 5.02 3.58 -1.42
CA GLU A 54 3.61 3.45 -1.03
C GLU A 54 2.74 4.34 -1.92
N ARG A 55 3.15 5.59 -2.16
CA ARG A 55 2.42 6.51 -3.06
C ARG A 55 2.36 6.01 -4.50
N ILE A 56 3.45 5.50 -5.05
CA ILE A 56 3.47 4.97 -6.44
C ILE A 56 2.50 3.80 -6.57
N ILE A 57 2.48 2.88 -5.60
CA ILE A 57 1.56 1.74 -5.60
C ILE A 57 0.10 2.21 -5.45
N ALA A 58 -0.13 3.15 -4.53
CA ALA A 58 -1.46 3.69 -4.27
C ALA A 58 -2.03 4.44 -5.48
N ASP A 59 -1.19 5.25 -6.14
CA ASP A 59 -1.52 5.96 -7.39
C ASP A 59 -1.87 5.00 -8.52
N ALA A 60 -1.09 3.93 -8.70
CA ALA A 60 -1.39 2.88 -9.68
C ALA A 60 -2.71 2.15 -9.42
N ILE A 61 -3.05 1.94 -8.14
CA ILE A 61 -4.35 1.36 -7.74
C ILE A 61 -5.48 2.40 -7.87
N GLY A 62 -5.16 3.69 -7.76
CA GLY A 62 -6.11 4.80 -7.75
C GLY A 62 -6.77 5.01 -6.38
N VAL A 63 -6.07 4.70 -5.30
CA VAL A 63 -6.52 4.91 -3.91
C VAL A 63 -5.48 5.72 -3.14
N ALA A 64 -5.83 6.25 -1.96
CA ALA A 64 -4.83 6.90 -1.12
C ALA A 64 -3.91 5.85 -0.45
N PRO A 65 -2.62 6.16 -0.21
CA PRO A 65 -1.73 5.25 0.50
C PRO A 65 -2.19 4.99 1.94
N GLU A 66 -3.00 5.89 2.51
CA GLU A 66 -3.62 5.75 3.83
C GLU A 66 -4.75 4.70 3.85
N GLU A 67 -5.34 4.38 2.69
CA GLU A 67 -6.33 3.30 2.58
C GLU A 67 -5.68 1.92 2.55
N ILE A 68 -4.49 1.84 1.92
CA ILE A 68 -3.71 0.60 1.84
C ILE A 68 -2.93 0.36 3.13
N TRP A 69 -2.32 1.41 3.68
CA TRP A 69 -1.53 1.36 4.92
C TRP A 69 -2.05 2.31 6.01
N PRO A 70 -3.31 2.14 6.46
CA PRO A 70 -3.89 2.97 7.52
C PRO A 70 -3.05 3.00 8.79
N SER A 71 -2.37 1.91 9.18
CA SER A 71 -1.52 1.90 10.38
C SER A 71 -0.31 2.83 10.23
N ARG A 72 0.19 3.01 9.01
CA ARG A 72 1.37 3.84 8.72
C ARG A 72 1.06 5.32 8.61
N TYR A 73 -0.17 5.65 8.24
CA TYR A 73 -0.66 7.01 8.02
C TYR A 73 -1.66 7.50 9.05
N ALA A 74 -2.10 6.63 9.98
CA ALA A 74 -2.92 7.00 11.13
C ALA A 74 -2.22 8.14 11.87
N ARG A 75 -2.68 9.36 11.58
CA ARG A 75 -2.34 10.54 12.33
C ARG A 75 -2.83 10.25 13.74
N LYS A 76 -1.91 10.09 14.69
CA LYS A 76 -2.27 10.17 16.10
C LYS A 76 -2.95 11.52 16.28
N VAL A 77 -4.27 11.50 16.37
CA VAL A 77 -5.04 12.66 16.84
C VAL A 77 -4.55 12.85 18.27
N ALA A 78 -3.81 13.93 18.47
CA ALA A 78 -3.41 14.41 19.78
C ALA A 78 -4.63 14.99 20.49
#